data_AF-A0AAN5D7E7-F1
#
_entry.id   AF-A0AAN5D7E7-F1
#
_cell.length_a   1.000
_cell.length_b   1.000
_cell.length_c   1.000
_cell.angle_alpha   90.00
_cell.angle_beta   90.00
_cell.angle_gamma   90.00
#
_symmetry.space_group_name_H-M   'P 1'
#
loop_
_entity.id
_entity.type
_entity.pdbx_description
1 polymer ?
#
loop_
_entity_poly.entity_id
_entity_poly.type
_entity_poly.pdbx_seq_one_letter_code
_entity_poly.pdbx_strand_id
1 'polypeptide(L)'
;SRVTVMYHQVFGPVYYADPTYLVIASLFREATKGYAISAILWLAVDRWIATRSWSWYERQTASTIIVFLLLELAHLSISWTLSAFLIT
;
A
#
# COMPACT_ATOMS: atom_id res chain seq x y z
N SER A 1 7.57 -2.73 14.90
CA SER A 1 7.13 -4.13 15.14
C SER A 1 6.34 -4.18 16.43
N ARG A 2 5.27 -4.99 16.54
CA ARG A 2 4.53 -5.17 17.81
C ARG A 2 5.49 -5.61 18.92
N VAL A 3 6.53 -6.37 18.59
CA VAL A 3 7.63 -6.75 19.50
C VAL A 3 8.45 -5.55 19.98
N THR A 4 8.72 -4.56 19.12
CA THR A 4 9.42 -3.32 19.51
C THR A 4 8.55 -2.45 20.42
N VAL A 5 7.25 -2.39 20.17
CA VAL A 5 6.29 -1.67 21.02
C VAL A 5 6.15 -2.37 22.38
N MET A 6 6.01 -3.71 22.38
CA MET A 6 6.00 -4.51 23.61
C MET A 6 7.32 -4.39 24.38
N TYR A 7 8.46 -4.37 23.69
CA TYR A 7 9.76 -4.17 24.33
C TYR A 7 9.86 -2.78 24.97
N HIS A 8 9.40 -1.73 24.30
CA HIS A 8 9.34 -0.39 24.89
C HIS A 8 8.32 -0.28 26.04
N GLN A 9 7.21 -1.03 26.01
CA GLN A 9 6.25 -1.08 27.11
C GLN A 9 6.79 -1.82 28.34
N VAL A 10 7.62 -2.86 28.16
CA VAL A 10 8.13 -3.69 29.26
C VAL A 10 9.48 -3.18 29.79
N PHE A 11 10.34 -2.62 28.93
CA PHE A 11 11.73 -2.26 29.26
C PHE A 11 12.09 -0.81 28.98
N GLY A 12 11.15 0.02 28.52
CA GLY A 12 11.40 1.43 28.23
C GLY A 12 11.52 2.30 29.50
N PRO A 13 12.43 3.29 29.53
CA PRO A 13 12.48 4.26 30.63
C PRO A 13 11.17 5.05 30.72
N VAL A 14 10.71 5.36 31.95
CA VAL A 14 9.41 6.00 32.30
C VAL A 14 9.21 7.41 31.70
N TYR A 15 10.21 7.95 31.01
CA TYR A 15 10.08 9.22 30.31
C TYR A 15 9.21 9.04 29.08
N TYR A 16 8.08 9.78 29.06
CA TYR A 16 7.12 9.91 27.97
C TYR A 16 7.83 10.19 26.63
N ALA A 17 8.21 9.13 25.92
CA ALA A 17 8.58 9.22 24.52
C ALA A 17 7.26 9.31 23.74
N ASP A 18 7.01 10.46 23.09
CA ASP A 18 5.85 10.63 22.23
C ASP A 18 5.75 9.47 21.24
N PRO A 19 4.71 8.63 21.30
CA PRO A 19 4.61 7.43 20.47
C PRO A 19 4.35 7.74 19.00
N THR A 20 4.17 9.01 18.64
CA THR A 20 3.83 9.50 17.30
C THR A 20 4.78 8.96 16.23
N TYR A 21 6.09 8.92 16.49
CA TYR A 21 7.06 8.41 15.51
C TYR A 21 6.93 6.89 15.29
N LEU A 22 6.59 6.12 16.35
CA LEU A 22 6.39 4.68 16.26
C LEU A 22 5.11 4.35 15.48
N VAL A 23 4.05 5.15 15.66
CA VAL A 23 2.79 5.01 14.92
C VAL A 23 3.04 5.28 13.43
N ILE A 24 3.74 6.36 13.08
CA ILE A 24 4.08 6.69 11.69
C ILE A 24 4.94 5.56 11.07
N ALA A 25 5.97 5.09 11.77
CA ALA A 25 6.80 4.00 11.28
C ALA A 25 6.00 2.70 11.06
N SER A 26 5.02 2.42 11.93
CA SER A 26 4.13 1.28 11.74
C SER A 26 3.19 1.44 10.54
N LEU A 27 2.68 2.66 10.30
CA LEU A 27 1.83 3.03 9.16
C LEU A 27 2.52 2.80 7.82
N PHE A 28 3.75 3.29 7.68
CA PHE A 28 4.52 3.06 6.47
C PHE A 28 4.78 1.57 6.25
N ARG A 29 5.13 0.84 7.31
CA ARG A 29 5.43 -0.59 7.20
C ARG A 29 4.22 -1.42 6.79
N GLU A 30 3.05 -1.19 7.38
CA GLU A 30 1.84 -1.93 7.00
C GLU A 30 1.35 -1.50 5.61
N ALA A 31 1.52 -0.23 5.22
CA ALA A 31 1.26 0.22 3.85
C ALA A 31 2.18 -0.48 2.84
N THR A 32 3.48 -0.62 3.11
CA THR A 32 4.40 -1.33 2.20
C THR A 32 4.01 -2.79 2.01
N LYS A 33 3.57 -3.47 3.08
CA LYS A 33 3.08 -4.85 2.98
C LYS A 33 1.77 -4.95 2.20
N GLY A 34 0.80 -4.08 2.51
CA GLY A 34 -0.47 -3.99 1.80
C GLY A 34 -0.23 -3.79 0.30
N TYR A 35 0.65 -2.85 -0.04
CA TYR A 35 1.08 -2.57 -1.41
C TYR A 35 1.66 -3.81 -2.09
N ALA A 36 2.61 -4.51 -1.45
CA ALA A 36 3.27 -5.68 -2.03
C ALA A 36 2.28 -6.84 -2.31
N ILE A 37 1.32 -7.06 -1.41
CA ILE A 37 0.33 -8.15 -1.56
C ILE A 37 -0.67 -7.80 -2.67
N SER A 38 -1.20 -6.58 -2.69
CA SER A 38 -2.20 -6.19 -3.68
C SER A 38 -1.62 -5.91 -5.07
N ALA A 39 -0.29 -5.73 -5.19
CA ALA A 39 0.38 -5.51 -6.49
C ALA A 39 0.11 -6.65 -7.48
N ILE A 40 0.09 -7.91 -7.00
CA ILE A 40 -0.15 -9.09 -7.85
C ILE A 40 -1.58 -9.05 -8.42
N LEU A 41 -2.55 -8.65 -7.62
CA LEU A 41 -3.95 -8.51 -8.06
C LEU A 41 -4.09 -7.44 -9.14
N TRP A 42 -3.48 -6.27 -8.93
CA TRP A 42 -3.56 -5.17 -9.89
C TRP A 42 -2.81 -5.47 -11.19
N LEU A 43 -1.71 -6.20 -11.12
CA LEU A 43 -1.03 -6.73 -12.30
C LEU A 43 -1.94 -7.70 -13.08
N ALA A 44 -2.69 -8.56 -12.40
CA ALA A 44 -3.65 -9.45 -13.06
C ALA A 44 -4.79 -8.67 -13.74
N VAL A 45 -5.30 -7.61 -13.11
CA VAL A 45 -6.32 -6.72 -13.69
C VAL A 45 -5.79 -6.01 -14.93
N ASP A 46 -4.57 -5.48 -14.88
CA ASP A 46 -3.89 -4.87 -16.03
C ASP A 46 -3.79 -5.86 -17.21
N ARG A 47 -3.31 -7.08 -16.96
CA ARG A 47 -3.25 -8.13 -18.00
C ARG A 47 -4.62 -8.51 -18.55
N TRP A 48 -5.66 -8.49 -17.71
CA TRP A 48 -7.03 -8.76 -18.15
C TRP A 48 -7.58 -7.65 -19.07
N ILE A 49 -7.30 -6.38 -18.75
CA ILE A 49 -7.67 -5.25 -19.62
C ILE A 49 -6.93 -5.33 -20.95
N ALA A 50 -5.62 -5.63 -20.91
CA ALA A 50 -4.80 -5.77 -22.11
C ALA A 50 -5.28 -6.90 -23.03
N THR A 51 -5.71 -8.04 -22.46
CA THR A 51 -6.24 -9.18 -23.25
C THR A 51 -7.62 -8.90 -23.85
N ARG A 52 -8.49 -8.14 -23.16
CA ARG A 52 -9.81 -7.77 -23.68
C ARG A 52 -9.76 -6.64 -24.71
N SER A 53 -8.90 -5.66 -24.49
CA SER A 53 -8.78 -4.44 -25.29
C SER A 53 -7.43 -4.36 -26.01
N TRP A 54 -7.00 -5.49 -26.60
CA TRP A 54 -5.69 -5.66 -27.21
C TRP A 54 -5.35 -4.58 -28.23
N SER A 55 -6.26 -4.30 -29.16
CA SER A 55 -6.05 -3.32 -30.23
C SER A 55 -5.92 -1.88 -29.72
N TRP A 56 -6.50 -1.57 -28.55
CA TRP A 56 -6.31 -0.28 -27.88
C TRP A 56 -4.97 -0.24 -27.12
N TYR A 57 -4.63 -1.34 -26.44
CA TYR A 57 -3.39 -1.46 -25.68
C TYR A 57 -2.16 -1.34 -26.58
N GLU A 58 -2.18 -1.99 -27.75
CA GLU A 58 -1.10 -1.99 -28.73
C GLU A 58 -0.85 -0.61 -29.37
N ARG A 59 -1.88 0.25 -29.42
CA ARG A 59 -1.76 1.62 -29.93
C ARG A 59 -1.01 2.55 -28.99
N GLN A 60 -0.81 2.17 -27.72
CA GLN A 60 -0.12 2.96 -26.68
C GLN A 60 -0.49 4.45 -26.67
N THR A 61 -1.77 4.74 -26.91
CA THR A 61 -2.28 6.11 -26.94
C THR A 61 -2.27 6.73 -25.54
N ALA A 62 -2.37 8.06 -25.44
CA ALA A 62 -2.41 8.77 -24.15
C ALA A 62 -3.48 8.23 -23.17
N SER A 63 -4.57 7.64 -23.68
CA SER A 63 -5.59 6.98 -22.87
C SER A 63 -5.07 5.77 -22.08
N THR A 64 -4.03 5.08 -22.56
CA THR A 64 -3.37 3.96 -21.86
C THR A 64 -2.68 4.44 -20.58
N ILE A 65 -2.03 5.62 -20.63
CA ILE A 65 -1.42 6.24 -19.46
C ILE A 65 -2.47 6.57 -18.40
N ILE A 66 -3.64 7.07 -18.82
CA ILE A 66 -4.74 7.39 -17.91
C ILE A 66 -5.22 6.13 -17.18
N VAL A 67 -5.38 5.00 -17.90
CA VAL A 67 -5.79 3.73 -17.29
C VAL A 67 -4.76 3.22 -16.28
N PHE A 68 -3.46 3.31 -16.59
CA PHE A 68 -2.41 2.95 -15.64
C PHE A 68 -2.39 3.85 -14.40
N LEU A 69 -2.59 5.15 -14.57
CA LEU A 69 -2.71 6.07 -13.44
C LEU A 69 -3.91 5.74 -12.55
N LEU A 70 -5.05 5.39 -13.13
CA LEU A 70 -6.23 4.98 -12.36
C LEU A 70 -6.00 3.66 -11.61
N LEU A 71 -5.31 2.70 -12.23
CA LEU A 71 -4.92 1.43 -11.59
C LEU A 71 -3.98 1.69 -10.40
N GLU A 72 -2.95 2.53 -10.56
CA GLU A 72 -2.02 2.87 -9.49
C GLU A 72 -2.70 3.64 -8.35
N LEU A 73 -3.59 4.58 -8.67
CA LEU A 73 -4.36 5.31 -7.65
C LEU A 73 -5.29 4.38 -6.86
N ALA A 74 -5.94 3.44 -7.53
CA ALA A 74 -6.77 2.44 -6.87
C ALA A 74 -5.91 1.52 -5.98
N HIS A 75 -4.73 1.12 -6.43
CA HIS A 75 -3.78 0.34 -5.65
C HIS A 75 -3.31 1.09 -4.41
N LEU A 76 -2.89 2.35 -4.56
CA LEU A 76 -2.48 3.20 -3.45
C LEU A 76 -3.60 3.36 -2.42
N SER A 77 -4.83 3.65 -2.86
CA SER A 77 -5.96 3.83 -1.92
C SER A 77 -6.26 2.57 -1.11
N ILE A 78 -6.23 1.38 -1.71
CA ILE A 78 -6.39 0.11 -0.99
C ILE A 78 -5.24 -0.13 0.00
N SER A 79 -4.01 0.14 -0.41
CA SER A 79 -2.83 -0.03 0.45
C SER A 79 -2.90 0.85 1.71
N TRP A 80 -3.23 2.13 1.53
CA TRP A 80 -3.34 3.09 2.62
C TRP A 80 -4.55 2.82 3.53
N THR A 81 -5.70 2.43 2.97
CA THR A 81 -6.87 2.04 3.78
C THR A 81 -6.61 0.80 4.63
N LEU A 82 -5.97 -0.23 4.05
CA LEU A 82 -5.56 -1.42 4.81
C LEU A 82 -4.55 -1.09 5.90
N SER A 83 -3.57 -0.22 5.60
CA SER A 83 -2.60 0.24 6.60
C SER A 83 -3.27 0.94 7.77
N ALA A 84 -4.19 1.87 7.50
CA ALA A 84 -4.94 2.58 8.53
C ALA A 84 -5.76 1.60 9.39
N PHE A 85 -6.50 0.68 8.76
CA PHE A 85 -7.30 -0.33 9.45
C PHE A 85 -6.50 -1.28 10.34
N LEU A 86 -5.26 -1.60 9.97
CA LEU A 86 -4.42 -2.55 10.72
C LEU A 86 -3.72 -1.92 11.93
N ILE A 87 -3.75 -0.58 12.03
CA ILE A 87 -3.07 0.19 13.08
C ILE A 87 -4.06 0.79 14.07
N THR A 88 -5.28 1.13 13.63
CA THR A 88 -6.43 1.44 14.50
C THR A 88 -6.94 0.18 15.18
#